data_AF-A0A9J6P2J3-F1
#
_entry.id   AF-A0A9J6P2J3-F1
#
_cell.length_a   1.000
_cell.length_b   1.000
_cell.length_c   1.000
_cell.angle_alpha   90.00
_cell.angle_beta   90.00
_cell.angle_gamma   90.00
#
_symmetry.space_group_name_H-M   'P 1'
#
loop_
_entity.id
_entity.type
_entity.pdbx_description
1 polymer ?
#
loop_
_entity_poly.entity_id
_entity_poly.type
_entity_poly.pdbx_seq_one_letter_code
_entity_poly.pdbx_strand_id
1 'polypeptide(L)'
;MNKKIIIGVLTLILIIGGAVFGIVKNQEKKSTPDNNYITVEYRDAMLGSLLTANLTEEGKEKYSNASLYEVYDEKGEVMSPDKLGLGKETVVLPKTKPGENVVIYLYDEAGELLDKLTSRVIK
;
A
#
# COMPACT_ATOMS: atom_id res chain seq x y z
N MET A 1 35.63 28.24 11.41
CA MET A 1 34.49 28.20 10.46
C MET A 1 34.96 27.48 9.21
N ASN A 2 34.81 26.15 9.15
CA ASN A 2 35.35 25.32 8.07
C ASN A 2 34.19 24.62 7.35
N LYS A 3 33.77 25.20 6.22
CA LYS A 3 32.81 24.61 5.29
C LYS A 3 33.52 23.50 4.51
N LYS A 4 33.10 22.24 4.69
CA LYS A 4 33.48 21.13 3.79
C LYS A 4 32.41 21.02 2.71
N ILE A 5 32.78 21.40 1.50
CA ILE A 5 32.02 21.15 0.27
C ILE A 5 32.28 19.69 -0.10
N ILE A 6 31.24 18.85 -0.08
CA ILE A 6 31.31 17.47 -0.57
C ILE A 6 30.83 17.49 -2.02
N ILE A 7 31.78 17.50 -2.93
CA ILE A 7 31.61 17.09 -4.33
C ILE A 7 31.58 15.56 -4.33
N GLY A 8 30.52 14.95 -4.87
CA GLY A 8 30.32 13.52 -4.76
C GLY A 8 29.41 12.92 -5.84
N VAL A 9 29.81 13.07 -7.10
CA VAL A 9 29.62 12.12 -8.21
C VAL A 9 28.17 11.79 -8.64
N LEU A 10 27.74 12.51 -9.66
CA LEU A 10 26.69 12.13 -10.61
C LEU A 10 27.19 10.91 -11.43
N THR A 11 26.61 9.73 -11.24
CA THR A 11 26.84 8.58 -12.14
C THR A 11 25.53 8.21 -12.84
N LEU A 12 25.47 8.64 -14.09
CA LEU A 12 24.51 8.25 -15.11
C LEU A 12 24.79 6.78 -15.49
N ILE A 13 23.84 5.87 -15.29
CA ILE A 13 23.91 4.51 -15.83
C ILE A 13 22.69 4.28 -16.72
N LEU A 14 22.89 4.49 -18.01
CA LEU A 14 22.07 3.94 -19.10
C LEU A 14 22.39 2.45 -19.23
N ILE A 15 21.45 1.57 -18.90
CA ILE A 15 21.50 0.16 -19.34
C ILE A 15 20.17 -0.16 -20.03
N ILE A 16 20.24 -0.22 -21.35
CA ILE A 16 19.24 -0.82 -22.23
C ILE A 16 19.59 -2.30 -22.36
N GLY A 17 18.61 -3.18 -22.13
CA GLY A 17 18.56 -4.52 -22.72
C GLY A 17 18.96 -5.69 -21.80
N GLY A 18 17.98 -6.53 -21.46
CA GLY A 18 18.21 -7.92 -21.04
C GLY A 18 17.86 -8.21 -19.57
N ALA A 19 16.66 -8.74 -19.34
CA ALA A 19 16.22 -9.23 -18.04
C ALA A 19 17.03 -10.46 -17.60
N VAL A 20 17.61 -10.44 -16.39
CA VAL A 20 17.63 -11.61 -15.50
C VAL A 20 17.49 -11.11 -14.05
N PHE A 21 16.28 -11.33 -13.54
CA PHE A 21 15.83 -11.41 -12.16
C PHE A 21 16.95 -11.75 -11.16
N GLY A 22 17.39 -10.76 -10.39
CA GLY A 22 18.26 -10.92 -9.24
C GLY A 22 17.48 -10.70 -7.95
N ILE A 23 17.06 -11.81 -7.33
CA ILE A 23 16.76 -12.01 -5.89
C ILE A 23 16.53 -10.70 -5.11
N VAL A 24 15.28 -10.25 -5.10
CA VAL A 24 14.83 -9.23 -4.14
C VAL A 24 14.86 -9.88 -2.77
N LYS A 25 15.83 -9.48 -1.93
CA LYS A 25 15.82 -9.81 -0.51
C LYS A 25 14.46 -9.43 0.06
N ASN A 26 13.68 -10.43 0.44
CA ASN A 26 12.47 -10.30 1.24
C ASN A 26 12.86 -9.71 2.61
N GLN A 27 13.02 -8.40 2.68
CA GLN A 27 12.92 -7.70 3.95
C GLN A 27 11.43 -7.57 4.24
N GLU A 28 10.91 -8.52 5.02
CA GLU A 28 9.72 -8.26 5.83
C GLU A 28 10.09 -7.13 6.81
N LYS A 29 10.03 -5.89 6.32
CA LYS A 29 9.85 -4.74 7.20
C LYS A 29 8.55 -5.03 7.92
N LYS A 30 8.66 -5.38 9.21
CA LYS A 30 7.54 -5.29 10.16
C LYS A 30 6.81 -3.99 9.86
N SER A 31 5.62 -4.12 9.28
CA SER A 31 4.83 -2.99 8.85
C SER A 31 4.50 -2.18 10.09
N THR A 32 5.12 -1.02 10.25
CA THR A 32 4.69 -0.06 11.25
C THR A 32 3.27 0.35 10.86
N PRO A 33 2.26 0.17 11.72
CA PRO A 33 0.84 0.32 11.36
C PRO A 33 0.39 1.77 11.11
N ASP A 34 1.28 2.74 11.34
CA ASP A 34 1.11 4.14 10.93
C ASP A 34 1.91 4.38 9.65
N ASN A 35 1.34 4.06 8.49
CA ASN A 35 1.77 4.73 7.28
C ASN A 35 0.83 5.92 7.04
N ASN A 36 1.40 7.10 6.88
CA ASN A 36 0.65 8.33 6.63
C ASN A 36 0.05 8.39 5.22
N TYR A 37 0.09 7.32 4.43
CA TYR A 37 -0.29 7.35 3.01
C TYR A 37 -1.70 6.83 2.75
N ILE A 38 -2.26 6.01 3.64
CA ILE A 38 -3.57 5.39 3.43
C ILE A 38 -4.42 5.33 4.71
N THR A 39 -5.69 5.69 4.59
CA THR A 39 -6.71 5.50 5.62
C THR A 39 -7.66 4.39 5.20
N VAL A 40 -8.16 3.63 6.17
CA VAL A 40 -9.13 2.55 5.94
C VAL A 40 -10.33 2.76 6.85
N GLU A 41 -11.45 3.19 6.26
CA GLU A 41 -12.70 3.45 6.97
C GLU A 41 -13.56 2.19 7.06
N TYR A 42 -14.29 2.06 8.17
CA TYR A 42 -15.12 0.91 8.49
C TYR A 42 -16.61 1.26 8.49
N ARG A 43 -17.41 0.35 7.94
CA ARG A 43 -18.85 0.28 8.17
C ARG A 43 -19.32 -1.15 8.45
N ASP A 44 -20.38 -1.26 9.23
CA ASP A 44 -21.02 -2.55 9.48
C ASP A 44 -21.70 -3.07 8.21
N ALA A 45 -21.45 -4.34 7.89
CA ALA A 45 -22.12 -5.09 6.83
C ALA A 45 -23.01 -6.19 7.43
N MET A 46 -24.01 -6.65 6.67
CA MET A 46 -24.83 -7.81 7.06
C MET A 46 -23.99 -9.09 7.17
N LEU A 47 -23.00 -9.25 6.30
CA LEU A 47 -21.99 -10.30 6.35
C LEU A 47 -20.61 -9.65 6.15
N GLY A 48 -19.68 -9.93 7.08
CA GLY A 48 -18.35 -9.32 7.05
C GLY A 48 -18.33 -7.86 7.51
N SER A 49 -17.46 -7.08 6.87
CA SER A 49 -17.30 -5.64 7.10
C SER A 49 -17.25 -4.92 5.76
N LEU A 50 -17.73 -3.67 5.70
CA LEU A 50 -17.45 -2.79 4.57
C LEU A 50 -16.23 -1.95 4.91
N LEU A 51 -15.18 -2.06 4.12
CA LEU A 51 -14.00 -1.20 4.24
C LEU A 51 -13.85 -0.29 3.02
N THR A 52 -13.38 0.93 3.24
CA THR A 52 -13.01 1.87 2.16
C THR A 52 -11.60 2.35 2.39
N ALA A 53 -10.71 2.09 1.42
CA ALA A 53 -9.35 2.61 1.46
C ALA A 53 -9.25 3.93 0.68
N ASN A 54 -8.66 4.96 1.31
CA ASN A 54 -8.42 6.27 0.71
C ASN A 54 -6.94 6.65 0.85
N LEU A 55 -6.38 7.29 -0.16
CA LEU A 55 -5.08 7.93 -0.02
C LEU A 55 -5.21 9.24 0.78
N THR A 56 -4.27 9.46 1.67
CA THR A 56 -4.07 10.78 2.28
C THR A 56 -3.46 11.76 1.27
N GLU A 57 -3.29 13.03 1.64
CA GLU A 57 -2.58 13.99 0.79
C GLU A 57 -1.14 13.54 0.50
N GLU A 58 -0.38 13.10 1.51
CA GLU A 58 0.97 12.54 1.33
C GLU A 58 0.94 11.27 0.44
N GLY A 59 -0.12 10.45 0.57
CA GLY A 59 -0.32 9.26 -0.24
C GLY A 59 -0.57 9.57 -1.71
N LYS A 60 -1.36 10.61 -2.00
CA LYS A 60 -1.63 11.08 -3.37
C LYS A 60 -0.38 11.63 -4.05
N GLU A 61 0.49 12.31 -3.30
CA GLU A 61 1.77 12.79 -3.85
C GLU A 61 2.70 11.63 -4.21
N LYS A 62 2.79 10.63 -3.33
CA LYS A 62 3.70 9.49 -3.51
C LYS A 62 3.18 8.44 -4.50
N TYR A 63 1.88 8.17 -4.49
CA TYR A 63 1.20 7.15 -5.29
C TYR A 63 0.16 7.79 -6.21
N SER A 64 0.57 8.81 -6.96
CA SER A 64 -0.32 9.60 -7.83
C SER A 64 -0.97 8.78 -8.96
N ASN A 65 -0.40 7.63 -9.29
CA ASN A 65 -0.94 6.68 -10.27
C ASN A 65 -1.72 5.51 -9.63
N ALA A 66 -1.84 5.45 -8.30
CA ALA A 66 -2.64 4.43 -7.64
C ALA A 66 -4.13 4.70 -7.84
N SER A 67 -4.86 3.66 -8.21
CA SER A 67 -6.28 3.74 -8.55
C SER A 67 -7.08 2.59 -7.96
N LEU A 68 -6.45 1.43 -7.73
CA LEU A 68 -7.08 0.22 -7.22
C LEU A 68 -6.44 -0.20 -5.89
N TYR A 69 -7.21 -0.91 -5.07
CA TYR A 69 -6.74 -1.50 -3.83
C TYR A 69 -7.37 -2.88 -3.59
N GLU A 70 -6.69 -3.68 -2.77
CA GLU A 70 -7.17 -4.98 -2.30
C GLU A 70 -6.79 -5.15 -0.82
N VAL A 71 -7.68 -5.77 -0.04
CA VAL A 71 -7.54 -5.90 1.41
C VAL A 71 -7.10 -7.31 1.75
N TYR A 72 -6.05 -7.39 2.57
CA TYR A 72 -5.49 -8.62 3.10
C TYR A 72 -5.42 -8.53 4.62
N ASP A 73 -5.41 -9.70 5.27
CA ASP A 73 -5.13 -9.78 6.70
C ASP A 73 -3.61 -9.64 6.97
N GLU A 74 -3.22 -9.60 8.25
CA GLU A 74 -1.80 -9.50 8.63
C GLU A 74 -0.98 -10.74 8.24
N LYS A 75 -1.62 -11.87 7.93
CA LYS A 75 -0.98 -13.10 7.44
C LYS A 75 -0.79 -13.11 5.92
N GLY A 76 -1.36 -12.11 5.22
CA GLY A 76 -1.32 -12.03 3.78
C GLY A 76 -2.39 -12.88 3.07
N GLU A 77 -3.45 -13.25 3.76
CA GLU A 77 -4.64 -13.87 3.16
C GLU A 77 -5.56 -12.78 2.60
N VAL A 78 -6.02 -12.97 1.36
CA VAL A 78 -6.93 -12.02 0.72
C VAL A 78 -8.28 -12.05 1.44
N MET A 79 -8.80 -10.86 1.80
CA MET A 79 -10.05 -10.72 2.51
C MET A 79 -11.14 -10.04 1.65
N SER A 80 -10.75 -9.22 0.68
CA SER A 80 -11.67 -8.65 -0.30
C SER A 80 -11.90 -9.60 -1.48
N PRO A 81 -13.10 -9.63 -2.08
CA PRO A 81 -13.39 -10.52 -3.21
C PRO A 81 -12.64 -10.16 -4.49
N ASP A 82 -12.34 -8.87 -4.69
CA ASP A 82 -11.72 -8.32 -5.89
C ASP A 82 -10.93 -7.04 -5.55
N LYS A 83 -10.08 -6.61 -6.50
CA LYS A 83 -9.49 -5.27 -6.52
C LYS A 83 -10.60 -4.24 -6.77
N LEU A 84 -10.70 -3.22 -5.92
CA LEU A 84 -11.65 -2.12 -6.08
C LEU A 84 -10.97 -0.77 -6.25
N GLY A 85 -11.68 0.17 -6.87
CA GLY A 85 -11.21 1.54 -6.97
C GLY A 85 -11.04 2.19 -5.58
N LEU A 86 -9.95 2.94 -5.38
CA LEU A 86 -9.76 3.76 -4.19
C LEU A 86 -10.99 4.63 -3.92
N GLY A 87 -11.37 4.75 -2.65
CA GLY A 87 -12.59 5.44 -2.22
C GLY A 87 -13.90 4.68 -2.44
N LYS A 88 -13.87 3.45 -2.97
CA LYS A 88 -15.04 2.57 -3.07
C LYS A 88 -15.09 1.58 -1.91
N GLU A 89 -16.29 1.29 -1.44
CA GLU A 89 -16.54 0.28 -0.39
C GLU A 89 -16.30 -1.13 -0.95
N THR A 90 -15.55 -1.96 -0.20
CA THR A 90 -15.37 -3.39 -0.45
C THR A 90 -15.91 -4.20 0.72
N VAL A 91 -16.52 -5.35 0.43
CA VAL A 91 -16.89 -6.32 1.46
C VAL A 91 -15.65 -7.13 1.82
N VAL A 92 -15.36 -7.22 3.11
CA VAL A 92 -14.20 -7.90 3.67
C VAL A 92 -14.66 -9.08 4.51
N LEU A 93 -14.09 -10.26 4.24
CA LEU A 93 -14.36 -11.52 4.94
C LEU A 93 -13.03 -12.17 5.36
N PRO A 94 -12.86 -12.55 6.64
CA PRO A 94 -13.82 -12.48 7.75
C PRO A 94 -14.12 -11.04 8.22
N LYS A 95 -15.12 -10.89 9.10
CA LYS A 95 -15.50 -9.59 9.68
C LYS A 95 -14.32 -8.96 10.43
N THR A 96 -13.82 -7.83 9.93
CA THR A 96 -12.83 -6.95 10.58
C THR A 96 -13.51 -6.00 11.56
N LYS A 97 -12.81 -5.56 12.61
CA LYS A 97 -13.31 -4.57 13.58
C LYS A 97 -12.51 -3.26 13.55
N PRO A 98 -13.13 -2.13 13.93
CA PRO A 98 -12.40 -0.90 14.19
C PRO A 98 -11.23 -1.13 15.15
N GLY A 99 -10.08 -0.56 14.83
CA GLY A 99 -8.85 -0.66 15.58
C GLY A 99 -7.97 -1.86 15.24
N GLU A 100 -8.43 -2.81 14.43
CA GLU A 100 -7.61 -3.89 13.84
C GLU A 100 -6.73 -3.33 12.71
N ASN A 101 -5.61 -3.99 12.45
CA ASN A 101 -4.78 -3.67 11.29
C ASN A 101 -5.22 -4.51 10.11
N VAL A 102 -5.16 -3.90 8.93
CA VAL A 102 -5.27 -4.59 7.66
C VAL A 102 -4.08 -4.23 6.77
N VAL A 103 -3.82 -5.08 5.79
CA VAL A 103 -2.81 -4.84 4.77
C VAL A 103 -3.52 -4.46 3.48
N ILE A 104 -3.18 -3.30 2.94
CA ILE A 104 -3.68 -2.81 1.67
C ILE A 104 -2.61 -2.96 0.62
N TYR A 105 -2.93 -3.71 -0.43
CA TYR A 105 -2.12 -3.75 -1.64
C TYR A 105 -2.65 -2.68 -2.57
N LEU A 106 -1.80 -1.73 -2.95
CA LEU A 106 -2.13 -0.65 -3.87
C LEU A 106 -1.71 -0.99 -5.28
N TYR A 107 -2.58 -0.77 -6.24
CA TYR A 107 -2.32 -1.03 -7.65
C TYR A 107 -2.62 0.20 -8.50
N ASP A 108 -1.98 0.27 -9.66
CA ASP A 108 -2.35 1.23 -10.70
C ASP A 108 -3.56 0.74 -11.52
N GLU A 109 -3.97 1.52 -12.53
CA GLU A 109 -5.12 1.19 -13.38
C GLU A 109 -4.89 -0.05 -14.26
N ALA A 110 -3.62 -0.39 -14.55
CA ALA A 110 -3.26 -1.60 -15.28
C ALA A 110 -3.27 -2.85 -14.38
N GLY A 111 -3.41 -2.66 -13.07
CA GLY A 111 -3.40 -3.72 -12.07
C GLY A 111 -1.99 -4.13 -11.62
N GLU A 112 -0.96 -3.34 -11.95
CA GLU A 112 0.40 -3.52 -11.46
C GLU A 112 0.49 -3.11 -9.98
N LEU A 113 1.19 -3.93 -9.18
CA LEU A 113 1.36 -3.68 -7.76
C LEU A 113 2.35 -2.52 -7.55
N LEU A 114 1.91 -1.48 -6.84
CA LEU A 114 2.72 -0.31 -6.51
C LEU A 114 3.38 -0.45 -5.14
N ASP A 115 2.60 -0.83 -4.12
CA ASP A 115 3.11 -0.98 -2.75
C ASP A 115 2.18 -1.84 -1.88
N LYS A 116 2.72 -2.24 -0.73
CA LYS A 116 2.02 -2.94 0.35
C LYS A 116 2.05 -2.07 1.61
N LEU A 117 0.88 -1.64 2.05
CA LEU A 117 0.70 -0.68 3.14
C LEU A 117 -0.10 -1.30 4.28
N THR A 118 0.37 -1.20 5.52
CA THR A 118 -0.44 -1.59 6.69
C THR A 118 -1.11 -0.36 7.27
N SER A 119 -2.40 -0.43 7.50
CA SER A 119 -3.20 0.66 8.07
C SER A 119 -4.15 0.13 9.13
N ARG A 120 -4.43 0.98 10.11
CA ARG A 120 -5.39 0.70 11.17
C ARG A 120 -6.79 1.07 10.71
N VAL A 121 -7.74 0.16 10.89
CA VAL A 121 -9.14 0.38 10.54
C VAL A 121 -9.76 1.42 11.49
N ILE A 122 -10.28 2.50 10.93
CA ILE A 122 -10.96 3.59 11.66
C ILE A 122 -12.46 3.54 11.43
N LYS A 123 -13.24 3.98 12.42
CA LYS A 123 -14.71 4.02 12.37
C LYS A 123 -15.20 5.42 12.03
#